data_AF-A0A1W1CPP7-F1
#
_entry.id   AF-A0A1W1CPP7-F1
#
_cell.length_a   1.000
_cell.length_b   1.000
_cell.length_c   1.000
_cell.angle_alpha   90.00
_cell.angle_beta   90.00
_cell.angle_gamma   90.00
#
_symmetry.space_group_name_H-M   'P 1'
#
loop_
_entity.id
_entity.type
_entity.pdbx_description
1 polymer ?
#
loop_
_entity_poly.entity_id
_entity_poly.type
_entity_poly.pdbx_seq_one_letter_code
_entity_poly.pdbx_strand_id
1 'polypeptide(L)'
;MQKTIYIILVSFLLFITTGCTPIINKYRVTIDAITKPNSSIKPSSYTIKALGDQTDTDSLKFQQQSKHLVKLLNEKGYTESSNESLAEQIIYFDYGIEKIKDETLIYHEPDISFGISWGYPFGYYHQHYHPFWNDIEYTSYRTYSKTHRVFNRYIVILAKNQRNQEIWRVDVSSIGESDNLKKIVPLLIKASKPYIGTDTDKSVHLVIEEEREKKE
;
A
#
# COMPACT_ATOMS: atom_id res chain seq x y z
N MET A 1 -44.20 -18.77 -26.32
CA MET A 1 -44.09 -17.68 -25.33
C MET A 1 -43.37 -18.09 -24.05
N GLN A 2 -43.52 -19.31 -23.53
CA GLN A 2 -42.85 -19.73 -22.29
C GLN A 2 -41.31 -19.81 -22.43
N LYS A 3 -40.79 -20.32 -23.55
CA LYS A 3 -39.33 -20.37 -23.83
C LYS A 3 -38.67 -19.00 -23.94
N THR A 4 -39.35 -18.00 -24.51
CA THR A 4 -38.84 -16.63 -24.62
C THR A 4 -38.78 -15.94 -23.25
N ILE A 5 -39.71 -16.24 -22.34
CA ILE A 5 -39.69 -15.75 -20.95
C ILE A 5 -38.51 -16.35 -20.18
N TYR A 6 -38.23 -17.65 -20.33
CA TYR A 6 -37.07 -18.27 -19.68
C TYR A 6 -35.73 -17.71 -20.18
N ILE A 7 -35.61 -17.42 -21.48
CA ILE A 7 -34.38 -16.82 -22.04
C ILE A 7 -34.17 -15.40 -21.49
N ILE A 8 -35.23 -14.59 -21.39
CA ILE A 8 -35.14 -13.23 -20.81
C ILE A 8 -34.79 -13.31 -19.31
N LEU A 9 -35.37 -14.26 -18.58
CA LEU A 9 -35.10 -14.44 -17.15
C LEU A 9 -33.66 -14.91 -16.87
N VAL A 10 -33.13 -15.81 -17.70
CA VAL A 10 -31.72 -16.26 -17.63
C VAL A 10 -30.78 -15.13 -18.02
N SER A 11 -31.11 -14.33 -19.04
CA SER A 11 -30.32 -13.16 -19.42
C SER A 11 -30.31 -12.08 -18.33
N PHE A 12 -31.44 -11.86 -17.65
CA PHE A 12 -31.53 -10.92 -16.53
C PHE A 12 -30.74 -11.41 -15.31
N LEU A 13 -30.76 -12.72 -15.03
CA LEU A 13 -29.98 -13.32 -13.95
C LEU A 13 -28.46 -13.22 -14.20
N LEU A 14 -28.01 -13.32 -15.45
CA LEU A 14 -26.61 -13.10 -15.83
C LEU A 14 -26.13 -11.67 -15.57
N PHE A 15 -26.97 -10.66 -15.82
CA PHE A 15 -26.65 -9.25 -15.55
C PHE A 15 -26.53 -8.91 -14.06
N ILE A 16 -27.21 -9.65 -13.18
CA ILE A 16 -27.12 -9.42 -11.72
C ILE A 16 -25.80 -9.96 -11.14
N THR A 17 -25.15 -10.91 -11.82
CA THR A 17 -23.87 -11.50 -11.36
C THR A 17 -22.63 -10.71 -11.78
N THR A 18 -22.74 -9.73 -12.69
CA THR A 18 -21.65 -8.80 -13.01
C THR A 18 -21.61 -7.64 -12.00
N GLY A 19 -21.49 -7.98 -10.72
CA GLY A 19 -21.50 -7.02 -9.61
C GLY A 19 -20.11 -6.82 -9.02
N CYS A 20 -19.63 -5.58 -9.06
CA CYS A 20 -18.48 -5.00 -8.33
C CYS A 20 -17.14 -5.74 -8.43
N THR A 21 -16.24 -5.24 -9.29
CA THR A 21 -14.81 -5.48 -9.08
C THR A 21 -14.43 -5.01 -7.67
N PRO A 22 -13.84 -5.86 -6.82
CA PRO A 22 -13.37 -5.45 -5.52
C PRO A 22 -12.38 -4.28 -5.66
N ILE A 23 -12.58 -3.20 -4.90
CA ILE A 23 -11.55 -2.17 -4.72
C ILE A 23 -10.37 -2.87 -4.04
N ILE A 24 -9.33 -3.19 -4.82
CA ILE A 24 -8.09 -3.79 -4.34
C ILE A 24 -7.15 -2.64 -4.01
N ASN A 25 -6.66 -2.60 -2.77
CA ASN A 25 -5.62 -1.66 -2.39
C ASN A 25 -4.34 -2.02 -3.14
N LYS A 26 -3.69 -1.01 -3.73
CA LYS A 26 -2.47 -1.19 -4.51
C LYS A 26 -1.33 -0.45 -3.84
N TYR A 27 -0.23 -1.14 -3.60
CA TYR A 27 1.03 -0.55 -3.16
C TYR A 27 1.91 -0.29 -4.37
N ARG A 28 2.23 0.98 -4.62
CA ARG A 28 3.28 1.34 -5.57
C ARG A 28 4.62 1.26 -4.86
N VAL A 29 5.49 0.39 -5.34
CA VAL A 29 6.80 0.10 -4.75
C VAL A 29 7.87 0.45 -5.78
N THR A 30 8.89 1.16 -5.33
CA THR A 30 10.10 1.45 -6.11
C THR A 30 11.24 0.67 -5.50
N ILE A 31 11.99 -0.04 -6.33
CA ILE A 31 13.09 -0.92 -5.93
C ILE A 31 14.34 -0.47 -6.66
N ASP A 32 15.42 -0.30 -5.93
CA ASP A 32 16.75 -0.05 -6.48
C ASP A 32 17.70 -1.11 -5.90
N ALA A 33 18.35 -1.87 -6.76
CA ALA A 33 19.31 -2.88 -6.35
C ALA A 33 20.62 -2.71 -7.11
N ILE A 34 21.71 -2.76 -6.37
CA ILE A 34 23.06 -2.62 -6.88
C ILE A 34 23.95 -3.74 -6.34
N THR A 35 24.85 -4.23 -7.18
CA THR A 35 25.85 -5.23 -6.81
C THR A 35 27.24 -4.76 -7.13
N LYS A 36 28.24 -5.31 -6.44
CA LYS A 36 29.62 -5.04 -6.76
C LYS A 36 29.93 -5.50 -8.20
N PRO A 37 30.51 -4.64 -9.06
CA PRO A 37 30.80 -4.99 -10.46
C PRO A 37 31.65 -6.26 -10.57
N ASN A 38 31.37 -7.08 -11.59
CA ASN A 38 32.10 -8.31 -11.90
C ASN A 38 32.11 -9.34 -10.76
N SER A 39 31.12 -9.31 -9.87
CA SER A 39 30.94 -10.33 -8.83
C SER A 39 29.65 -11.11 -9.03
N SER A 40 29.76 -12.45 -9.03
CA SER A 40 28.59 -13.32 -9.00
C SER A 40 28.20 -13.52 -7.54
N ILE A 41 27.10 -12.89 -7.11
CA ILE A 41 26.61 -13.01 -5.74
C ILE A 41 25.96 -14.37 -5.58
N LYS A 42 26.51 -15.19 -4.69
CA LYS A 42 25.94 -16.49 -4.30
C LYS A 42 25.40 -16.40 -2.89
N PRO A 43 24.33 -17.15 -2.55
CA PRO A 43 23.89 -17.29 -1.18
C PRO A 43 25.01 -17.87 -0.30
N SER A 44 25.22 -17.26 0.86
CA SER A 44 26.29 -17.61 1.81
C SER A 44 25.84 -17.44 3.26
N SER A 45 26.73 -17.77 4.21
CA SER A 45 26.45 -17.58 5.62
C SER A 45 26.45 -16.09 5.99
N TYR A 46 25.51 -15.66 6.83
CA TYR A 46 25.40 -14.27 7.22
C TYR A 46 25.06 -14.08 8.69
N THR A 47 25.37 -12.90 9.21
CA THR A 47 24.77 -12.38 10.45
C THR A 47 23.95 -11.13 10.13
N ILE A 48 22.88 -10.88 10.89
CA ILE A 48 22.00 -9.73 10.67
C ILE A 48 22.26 -8.65 11.72
N LYS A 49 22.34 -7.39 11.28
CA LYS A 49 22.51 -6.22 12.14
C LYS A 49 21.57 -5.10 11.73
N ALA A 50 21.23 -4.21 12.64
CA ALA A 50 20.59 -2.95 12.27
C ALA A 50 21.59 -2.06 11.51
N LEU A 51 21.13 -1.38 10.46
CA LEU A 51 21.99 -0.48 9.66
C LEU A 51 22.32 0.84 10.37
N GLY A 52 21.35 1.41 11.08
CA GLY A 52 21.46 2.73 11.69
C GLY A 52 21.75 2.69 13.19
N ASP A 53 22.47 3.70 13.68
CA ASP A 53 22.83 3.86 15.09
C ASP A 53 21.62 4.06 16.02
N GLN A 54 20.47 4.46 15.45
CA GLN A 54 19.23 4.69 16.20
C GLN A 54 18.38 3.43 16.38
N THR A 55 18.65 2.38 15.60
CA THR A 55 17.87 1.14 15.64
C THR A 55 18.67 0.10 16.42
N ASP A 56 18.28 -0.11 17.68
CA ASP A 56 18.87 -1.15 18.50
C ASP A 56 18.52 -2.55 17.95
N THR A 57 19.56 -3.35 17.70
CA THR A 57 19.43 -4.73 17.21
C THR A 57 18.73 -5.62 18.25
N ASP A 58 18.86 -5.30 19.54
CA ASP A 58 18.20 -6.04 20.63
C ASP A 58 16.76 -5.58 20.87
N SER A 59 16.28 -4.58 20.13
CA SER A 59 14.90 -4.13 20.25
C SER A 59 13.91 -5.20 19.75
N LEU A 60 12.82 -5.39 20.50
CA LEU A 60 11.74 -6.31 20.11
C LEU A 60 11.16 -5.98 18.73
N LYS A 61 11.16 -4.70 18.35
CA LYS A 61 10.71 -4.24 17.03
C LYS A 61 11.64 -4.77 15.94
N PHE A 62 12.95 -4.60 16.10
CA PHE A 62 13.94 -5.11 15.14
C PHE A 62 13.85 -6.63 15.03
N GLN A 63 13.85 -7.36 16.15
CA GLN A 63 13.70 -8.81 16.17
C GLN A 63 12.42 -9.30 15.48
N GLN A 64 11.31 -8.56 15.61
CA GLN A 64 10.08 -8.90 14.90
C GLN A 64 10.22 -8.71 13.39
N GLN A 65 10.76 -7.58 12.94
CA GLN A 65 10.87 -7.27 11.52
C GLN A 65 11.94 -8.11 10.82
N SER A 66 13.09 -8.32 11.47
CA SER A 66 14.22 -9.10 10.95
C SER A 66 13.84 -10.56 10.72
N LYS A 67 12.92 -11.14 11.51
CA LYS A 67 12.38 -12.50 11.26
C LYS A 67 11.76 -12.66 9.88
N HIS A 68 11.08 -11.63 9.37
CA HIS A 68 10.52 -11.67 8.01
C HIS A 68 11.63 -11.70 6.96
N LEU A 69 12.71 -10.94 7.18
CA LEU A 69 13.86 -10.92 6.29
C LEU A 69 14.63 -12.26 6.36
N VAL A 70 14.88 -12.79 7.55
CA VAL A 70 15.52 -14.10 7.76
C VAL A 70 14.77 -15.21 7.04
N LYS A 71 13.43 -15.24 7.16
CA LYS A 71 12.61 -16.22 6.43
C LYS A 71 12.85 -16.13 4.92
N LEU A 72 12.84 -14.92 4.36
CA LEU A 72 13.06 -14.72 2.93
C LEU A 72 14.48 -15.07 2.48
N LEU A 73 15.49 -14.73 3.28
CA LEU A 73 16.90 -15.04 3.01
C LEU A 73 17.13 -16.56 3.02
N ASN A 74 16.52 -17.27 3.97
CA ASN A 74 16.54 -18.74 4.01
C ASN A 74 15.88 -19.34 2.75
N GLU A 75 14.75 -18.79 2.29
CA GLU A 75 14.12 -19.20 1.02
C GLU A 75 15.01 -18.93 -0.21
N LYS A 76 15.92 -17.96 -0.12
CA LYS A 76 16.93 -17.64 -1.15
C LYS A 76 18.21 -18.48 -1.04
N GLY A 77 18.32 -19.34 -0.02
CA GLY A 77 19.47 -20.21 0.21
C GLY A 77 20.58 -19.60 1.06
N TYR A 78 20.36 -18.44 1.68
CA TYR A 78 21.29 -17.89 2.67
C TYR A 78 21.10 -18.62 4.01
N THR A 79 22.14 -18.66 4.84
CA THR A 79 22.09 -19.32 6.15
C THR A 79 22.55 -18.40 7.26
N GLU A 80 21.72 -18.18 8.28
CA GLU A 80 22.08 -17.36 9.43
C GLU A 80 23.13 -18.08 10.30
N SER A 81 24.19 -17.35 10.68
CA SER A 81 25.24 -17.78 11.59
C SER A 81 25.13 -17.02 12.91
N SER A 82 25.13 -17.76 14.03
CA SER A 82 25.16 -17.17 15.37
C SER A 82 26.50 -16.50 15.73
N ASN A 83 27.55 -16.81 14.97
CA ASN A 83 28.89 -16.24 15.18
C ASN A 83 29.25 -15.32 14.00
N GLU A 84 29.42 -14.04 14.28
CA GLU A 84 29.79 -13.01 13.31
C GLU A 84 31.14 -13.32 12.64
N SER A 85 32.12 -13.84 13.38
CA SER A 85 33.44 -14.18 12.84
C SER A 85 33.42 -15.35 11.85
N LEU A 86 32.39 -16.21 11.94
CA LEU A 86 32.19 -17.34 11.01
C LEU A 86 31.28 -16.98 9.83
N ALA A 87 30.58 -15.85 9.89
CA ALA A 87 29.72 -15.39 8.82
C ALA A 87 30.56 -14.84 7.65
N GLU A 88 30.26 -15.27 6.43
CA GLU A 88 30.94 -14.76 5.22
C GLU A 88 30.60 -13.29 4.95
N GLN A 89 29.39 -12.87 5.36
CA GLN A 89 28.91 -11.51 5.21
C GLN A 89 28.06 -11.04 6.40
N ILE A 90 27.98 -9.73 6.56
CA ILE A 90 27.09 -9.05 7.50
C ILE A 90 25.99 -8.41 6.67
N ILE A 91 24.73 -8.78 6.93
CA ILE A 91 23.56 -8.15 6.31
C ILE A 91 23.00 -7.12 7.29
N TYR A 92 23.12 -5.86 6.91
CA TYR A 92 22.49 -4.74 7.58
C TYR A 92 21.06 -4.59 7.08
N PHE A 93 20.14 -4.39 8.01
CA PHE A 93 18.73 -4.20 7.74
C PHE A 93 18.24 -2.91 8.40
N ASP A 94 17.58 -2.08 7.60
CA ASP A 94 16.85 -0.91 8.08
C ASP A 94 15.41 -0.94 7.59
N TYR A 95 14.54 -0.29 8.35
CA TYR A 95 13.13 -0.15 8.00
C TYR A 95 12.55 1.09 8.65
N GLY A 96 11.60 1.72 7.96
CA GLY A 96 11.01 2.94 8.50
C GLY A 96 9.75 3.39 7.78
N ILE A 97 9.06 4.28 8.48
CA ILE A 97 7.94 5.06 7.95
C ILE A 97 8.22 6.51 8.31
N GLU A 98 8.43 7.32 7.30
CA GLU A 98 8.67 8.75 7.41
C GLU A 98 7.44 9.49 6.92
N LYS A 99 7.03 10.50 7.67
CA LYS A 99 5.91 11.35 7.27
C LYS A 99 6.39 12.40 6.27
N ILE A 100 5.87 12.37 5.03
CA ILE A 100 6.25 13.33 3.99
C ILE A 100 5.39 14.59 4.09
N LYS A 101 4.06 14.44 4.17
CA LYS A 101 3.13 15.57 4.03
C LYS A 101 1.82 15.36 4.79
N ASP A 102 1.30 16.44 5.37
CA ASP A 102 -0.10 16.59 5.75
C ASP A 102 -0.76 17.52 4.75
N GLU A 103 -1.68 17.00 3.94
CA GLU A 103 -2.53 17.82 3.08
C GLU A 103 -3.94 17.86 3.65
N THR A 104 -4.36 19.03 4.12
CA THR A 104 -5.77 19.26 4.46
C THR A 104 -6.46 19.82 3.23
N LEU A 105 -7.25 18.97 2.57
CA LEU A 105 -8.07 19.37 1.44
C LEU A 105 -9.44 19.79 1.96
N ILE A 106 -9.87 20.98 1.55
CA ILE A 106 -11.19 21.53 1.86
C ILE A 106 -12.07 21.23 0.65
N TYR A 107 -13.12 20.45 0.87
CA TYR A 107 -14.11 20.13 -0.14
C TYR A 107 -15.35 20.97 0.11
N HIS A 108 -15.88 21.55 -0.96
CA HIS A 108 -17.15 22.24 -0.96
C HIS A 108 -18.14 21.39 -1.75
N GLU A 109 -19.08 20.77 -1.05
CA GLU A 109 -20.18 20.05 -1.67
C GLU A 109 -21.46 20.88 -1.55
N PRO A 110 -22.22 21.05 -2.65
CA PRO A 110 -23.52 21.69 -2.56
C PRO A 110 -24.42 20.84 -1.67
N ASP A 111 -25.02 21.45 -0.65
CA ASP A 111 -26.08 20.81 0.11
C ASP A 111 -27.35 20.84 -0.74
N ILE A 112 -27.72 19.67 -1.25
CA ILE A 112 -28.92 19.52 -2.08
C ILE A 112 -30.05 19.12 -1.13
N SER A 113 -30.91 20.09 -0.82
CA SER A 113 -32.13 19.86 -0.05
C SER A 113 -33.31 19.66 -1.00
N PHE A 114 -34.09 18.61 -0.76
CA PHE A 114 -35.34 18.37 -1.49
C PHE A 114 -36.52 18.79 -0.61
N GLY A 115 -37.11 19.93 -0.92
CA GLY A 115 -38.33 20.41 -0.26
C GLY A 115 -39.58 19.88 -0.95
N ILE A 116 -40.50 19.27 -0.20
CA ILE A 116 -41.88 19.05 -0.65
C ILE A 116 -42.69 20.23 -0.14
N SER A 117 -43.05 21.16 -1.03
CA SER A 117 -43.88 22.31 -0.68
C SER A 117 -45.37 21.93 -0.70
N TRP A 118 -46.02 21.97 0.45
CA TRP A 118 -47.48 21.87 0.54
C TRP A 118 -48.07 23.26 0.31
N GLY A 119 -48.37 23.60 -0.93
CA GLY A 119 -49.03 24.86 -1.26
C GLY A 119 -50.37 24.98 -0.52
N TYR A 120 -50.53 26.01 0.30
CA TYR A 120 -51.82 26.32 0.91
C TYR A 120 -52.81 26.77 -0.17
N PRO A 121 -54.02 26.19 -0.23
CA PRO A 121 -54.96 26.41 -1.34
C PRO A 121 -55.68 27.77 -1.34
N PHE A 122 -55.34 28.69 -0.44
CA PHE A 122 -56.07 29.96 -0.29
C PHE A 122 -55.13 31.17 -0.25
N GLY A 123 -54.79 31.67 -1.44
CA GLY A 123 -54.11 32.95 -1.64
C GLY A 123 -54.61 33.61 -2.91
N TYR A 124 -55.46 34.63 -2.75
CA TYR A 124 -55.89 35.51 -3.84
C TYR A 124 -54.69 36.31 -4.35
N TYR A 125 -54.52 36.35 -5.67
CA TYR A 125 -53.43 37.02 -6.41
C TYR A 125 -52.08 36.31 -6.32
N HIS A 126 -51.77 35.46 -7.30
CA HIS A 126 -50.61 35.52 -8.21
C HIS A 126 -50.60 34.24 -9.07
N GLN A 127 -50.38 34.40 -10.39
CA GLN A 127 -50.50 33.33 -11.38
C GLN A 127 -49.23 32.47 -11.42
N HIS A 128 -49.41 31.14 -11.60
CA HIS A 128 -48.39 30.11 -11.91
C HIS A 128 -47.57 29.48 -10.76
N TYR A 129 -48.23 28.93 -9.74
CA TYR A 129 -47.59 27.91 -8.88
C TYR A 129 -48.19 26.54 -9.17
N HIS A 130 -47.38 25.62 -9.70
CA HIS A 130 -47.78 24.24 -9.92
C HIS A 130 -47.56 23.42 -8.63
N PRO A 131 -48.58 22.73 -8.08
CA PRO A 131 -48.54 22.12 -6.75
C PRO A 131 -47.68 20.85 -6.62
N PHE A 132 -46.95 20.45 -7.65
CA PHE A 132 -46.20 19.19 -7.70
C PHE A 132 -44.81 19.28 -8.33
N TRP A 133 -44.32 20.50 -8.61
CA TRP A 133 -42.97 20.66 -9.14
C TRP A 133 -42.04 21.01 -7.98
N ASN A 134 -41.14 20.09 -7.67
CA ASN A 134 -40.07 20.33 -6.71
C ASN A 134 -39.08 21.29 -7.36
N ASP A 135 -38.95 22.50 -6.84
CA ASP A 135 -37.80 23.34 -7.16
C ASP A 135 -36.58 22.73 -6.46
N ILE A 136 -35.57 22.32 -7.24
CA ILE A 136 -34.27 21.93 -6.70
C ILE A 136 -33.61 23.24 -6.24
N GLU A 137 -33.76 23.56 -4.96
CA GLU A 137 -33.12 24.72 -4.37
C GLU A 137 -31.73 24.35 -3.84
N TYR A 138 -30.71 25.08 -4.29
CA TYR A 138 -29.37 25.02 -3.71
C TYR A 138 -29.38 25.84 -2.41
N THR A 139 -29.57 25.19 -1.27
CA THR A 139 -29.82 25.89 0.01
C THR A 139 -28.53 26.32 0.71
N SER A 140 -27.42 25.60 0.54
CA SER A 140 -26.11 25.97 1.10
C SER A 140 -24.95 25.14 0.52
N TYR A 141 -23.70 25.44 0.92
CA TYR A 141 -22.55 24.58 0.66
C TYR A 141 -22.08 23.95 1.97
N ARG A 142 -21.97 22.62 2.02
CA ARG A 142 -21.27 21.92 3.10
C ARG A 142 -19.79 21.94 2.80
N THR A 143 -19.04 22.60 3.69
CA THR A 143 -17.59 22.57 3.65
C THR A 143 -17.11 21.55 4.65
N TYR A 144 -16.37 20.54 4.21
CA TYR A 144 -15.67 19.62 5.10
C TYR A 144 -14.19 19.53 4.73
N SER A 145 -13.36 19.38 5.74
CA SER A 145 -11.92 19.21 5.57
C SER A 145 -11.56 17.74 5.72
N LYS A 146 -10.73 17.23 4.81
CA LYS A 146 -10.15 15.89 4.89
C LYS A 146 -8.63 16.02 4.88
N THR A 147 -8.00 15.60 5.98
CA THR A 147 -6.55 15.56 6.08
C THR A 147 -6.02 14.23 5.57
N HIS A 148 -5.23 14.29 4.50
CA HIS A 148 -4.48 13.18 3.94
C HIS A 148 -3.05 13.20 4.51
N ARG A 149 -2.68 12.14 5.22
CA ARG A 149 -1.31 11.95 5.71
C ARG A 149 -0.58 11.03 4.75
N VAL A 150 0.48 11.52 4.12
CA VAL A 150 1.27 10.76 3.16
C VAL A 150 2.61 10.38 3.80
N PHE A 151 2.91 9.09 3.78
CA PHE A 151 4.13 8.52 4.33
C PHE A 151 5.04 7.94 3.24
N ASN A 152 6.33 8.16 3.39
CA ASN A 152 7.39 7.38 2.74
C ASN A 152 7.63 6.14 3.60
N ARG A 153 7.58 4.96 3.01
CA ARG A 153 7.76 3.70 3.73
C ARG A 153 8.88 2.94 3.07
N TYR A 154 9.87 2.50 3.82
CA TYR A 154 11.07 1.93 3.22
C TYR A 154 11.63 0.75 3.99
N ILE A 155 12.43 -0.02 3.27
CA ILE A 155 13.43 -0.93 3.83
C ILE A 155 14.75 -0.74 3.09
N VAL A 156 15.86 -1.00 3.79
CA VAL A 156 17.20 -1.09 3.22
C VAL A 156 17.80 -2.42 3.63
N ILE A 157 18.31 -3.18 2.66
CA ILE A 157 19.02 -4.43 2.90
C ILE A 157 20.40 -4.29 2.28
N LEU A 158 21.44 -4.24 3.11
CA LEU A 158 22.81 -4.00 2.68
C LEU A 158 23.70 -5.14 3.15
N ALA A 159 24.33 -5.85 2.23
CA ALA A 159 25.35 -6.85 2.58
C ALA A 159 26.76 -6.28 2.45
N LYS A 160 27.56 -6.52 3.49
CA LYS A 160 28.98 -6.23 3.51
C LYS A 160 29.79 -7.49 3.80
N ASN A 161 30.98 -7.58 3.23
CA ASN A 161 31.91 -8.66 3.60
C ASN A 161 32.56 -8.37 4.97
N GLN A 162 33.33 -9.33 5.47
CA GLN A 162 34.10 -9.18 6.72
C GLN A 162 35.10 -8.00 6.71
N ARG A 163 35.45 -7.47 5.52
CA ARG A 163 36.31 -6.29 5.34
C ARG A 163 35.51 -4.98 5.26
N ASN A 164 34.22 -5.02 5.63
CA ASN A 164 33.29 -3.88 5.59
C ASN A 164 33.10 -3.27 4.19
N GLN A 165 33.31 -4.05 3.13
CA GLN A 165 33.06 -3.64 1.74
C GLN A 165 31.67 -4.07 1.32
N GLU A 166 30.92 -3.18 0.68
CA GLU A 166 29.60 -3.47 0.15
C GLU A 166 29.67 -4.51 -0.97
N ILE A 167 28.85 -5.55 -0.86
CA ILE A 167 28.73 -6.64 -1.83
C ILE A 167 27.50 -6.40 -2.69
N TRP A 168 26.37 -6.11 -2.05
CA TRP A 168 25.12 -5.81 -2.71
C TRP A 168 24.22 -5.00 -1.76
N ARG A 169 23.32 -4.22 -2.34
CA ARG A 169 22.35 -3.40 -1.63
C ARG A 169 21.01 -3.43 -2.35
N VAL A 170 19.93 -3.49 -1.59
CA VAL A 170 18.56 -3.36 -2.10
C VAL A 170 17.82 -2.34 -1.27
N ASP A 171 17.40 -1.26 -1.91
CA ASP A 171 16.58 -0.20 -1.35
C ASP A 171 15.17 -0.34 -1.90
N VAL A 172 14.18 -0.38 -1.02
CA VAL A 172 12.77 -0.49 -1.42
C VAL A 172 11.97 0.57 -0.73
N SER A 173 11.20 1.35 -1.49
CA SER A 173 10.36 2.43 -0.98
C SER A 173 8.94 2.40 -1.53
N SER A 174 8.00 2.95 -0.79
CA SER A 174 6.60 3.02 -1.18
C SER A 174 5.91 4.22 -0.55
N ILE A 175 5.25 5.05 -1.37
CA ILE A 175 4.50 6.22 -0.91
C ILE A 175 3.03 5.86 -0.71
N GLY A 176 2.45 6.21 0.43
CA GLY A 176 1.02 6.03 0.67
C GLY A 176 0.55 6.41 2.07
N GLU A 177 -0.73 6.18 2.35
CA GLU A 177 -1.40 6.69 3.57
C GLU A 177 -1.28 5.77 4.79
N SER A 178 -0.88 4.51 4.62
CA SER A 178 -0.79 3.55 5.72
C SER A 178 0.50 3.71 6.52
N ASP A 179 0.38 3.83 7.84
CA ASP A 179 1.47 3.92 8.82
C ASP A 179 1.73 2.60 9.57
N ASN A 180 1.09 1.51 9.15
CA ASN A 180 1.20 0.23 9.85
C ASN A 180 2.47 -0.54 9.42
N LEU A 181 3.55 -0.33 10.17
CA LEU A 181 4.83 -0.98 9.93
C LEU A 181 4.74 -2.50 9.83
N LYS A 182 3.91 -3.16 10.65
CA LYS A 182 3.78 -4.63 10.68
C LYS A 182 3.20 -5.20 9.39
N LYS A 183 2.44 -4.41 8.63
CA LYS A 183 1.92 -4.81 7.32
C LYS A 183 2.88 -4.45 6.19
N ILE A 184 3.48 -3.26 6.28
CA ILE A 184 4.29 -2.72 5.20
C ILE A 184 5.64 -3.43 5.08
N VAL A 185 6.35 -3.63 6.19
CA VAL A 185 7.70 -4.21 6.13
C VAL A 185 7.72 -5.61 5.51
N PRO A 186 6.84 -6.57 5.90
CA PRO A 186 6.80 -7.88 5.25
C PRO A 186 6.48 -7.80 3.75
N LEU A 187 5.64 -6.84 3.34
CA LEU A 187 5.29 -6.62 1.94
C LEU A 187 6.48 -6.11 1.14
N LEU A 188 7.22 -5.11 1.65
CA LEU A 188 8.43 -4.60 0.99
C LEU A 188 9.54 -5.64 0.94
N ILE A 189 9.69 -6.45 2.01
CA ILE A 189 10.63 -7.58 2.05
C ILE A 189 10.28 -8.59 0.95
N LYS A 190 9.00 -9.01 0.83
CA LYS A 190 8.54 -9.91 -0.23
C LYS A 190 8.82 -9.33 -1.63
N ALA A 191 8.59 -8.03 -1.81
CA ALA A 191 8.87 -7.33 -3.07
C ALA A 191 10.35 -7.31 -3.45
N SER A 192 11.25 -7.22 -2.45
CA SER A 192 12.70 -7.21 -2.65
C SER A 192 13.26 -8.57 -3.10
N LYS A 193 12.53 -9.67 -2.88
CA LYS A 193 13.02 -11.05 -3.09
C LYS A 193 13.77 -11.23 -4.41
N PRO A 194 13.21 -10.96 -5.60
CA PRO A 194 13.91 -11.22 -6.85
C PRO A 194 15.18 -10.40 -7.03
N TYR A 195 15.32 -9.26 -6.33
CA TYR A 195 16.41 -8.30 -6.53
C TYR A 195 17.60 -8.47 -5.58
N ILE A 196 17.52 -9.39 -4.61
CA ILE A 196 18.66 -9.71 -3.74
C ILE A 196 19.79 -10.31 -4.57
N GLY A 197 20.95 -9.66 -4.52
CA GLY A 197 22.17 -10.09 -5.23
C GLY A 197 22.13 -9.83 -6.74
N THR A 198 21.25 -8.94 -7.22
CA THR A 198 21.15 -8.55 -8.63
C THR A 198 21.33 -7.05 -8.80
N ASP A 199 21.71 -6.62 -10.00
CA ASP A 199 21.72 -5.21 -10.38
C ASP A 199 20.47 -4.88 -11.19
N THR A 200 19.77 -3.79 -10.85
CA THR A 200 18.59 -3.34 -11.59
C THR A 200 18.91 -2.36 -12.72
N ASP A 201 20.14 -1.83 -12.81
CA ASP A 201 20.60 -0.70 -13.65
C ASP A 201 19.82 0.63 -13.44
N LYS A 202 18.51 0.55 -13.27
CA LYS A 202 17.56 1.63 -12.98
C LYS A 202 16.51 1.14 -12.00
N SER A 203 15.94 2.06 -11.24
CA SER A 203 14.88 1.74 -10.31
C SER A 203 13.69 1.05 -11.00
N VAL A 204 13.22 -0.05 -10.40
CA VAL A 204 12.08 -0.83 -10.87
C VAL A 204 10.83 -0.41 -10.11
N HIS A 205 9.74 -0.15 -10.84
CA HIS A 205 8.45 0.20 -10.27
C HIS A 205 7.49 -0.98 -10.34
N LEU A 206 7.02 -1.45 -9.18
CA LEU A 206 6.06 -2.53 -9.05
C LEU A 206 4.76 -2.03 -8.44
N VAL A 207 3.65 -2.62 -8.88
CA VAL A 207 2.35 -2.43 -8.24
C VAL A 207 1.95 -3.75 -7.61
N ILE A 208 1.90 -3.77 -6.28
CA ILE A 208 1.56 -4.96 -5.50
C ILE A 208 0.12 -4.82 -5.03
N GLU A 209 -0.69 -5.80 -5.35
CA GLU A 209 -2.06 -5.89 -4.87
C GLU A 209 -2.06 -6.42 -3.43
N GLU A 210 -2.77 -5.73 -2.53
CA GLU A 210 -2.95 -6.22 -1.16
C GLU A 210 -3.81 -7.50 -1.20
N GLU A 211 -3.22 -8.64 -0.86
CA GLU A 211 -3.98 -9.87 -0.62
C GLU A 211 -4.97 -9.59 0.51
N ARG A 212 -6.28 -9.58 0.21
CA ARG A 212 -7.30 -9.43 1.25
C ARG A 212 -7.24 -10.65 2.16
N GLU A 213 -6.95 -10.44 3.45
CA GLU A 213 -7.29 -11.42 4.47
C GLU A 213 -8.78 -11.73 4.33
N LYS A 214 -9.12 -12.98 3.98
CA LYS A 214 -10.48 -13.46 4.09
C LYS A 214 -10.85 -13.36 5.57
N LYS A 215 -11.65 -12.37 5.93
CA LYS A 215 -12.40 -12.41 7.18
C LYS A 215 -13.40 -13.56 7.02
N GLU A 216 -13.11 -14.67 7.69
CA GLU A 216 -14.07 -15.74 7.96
C GLU A 216 -15.21 -15.24 8.85
#